data_AF-A0A2E6VKG3-F1
#
_entry.id   AF-A0A2E6VKG3-F1
#
_cell.length_a   1.000
_cell.length_b   1.000
_cell.length_c   1.000
_cell.angle_alpha   90.00
_cell.angle_beta   90.00
_cell.angle_gamma   90.00
#
_symmetry.space_group_name_H-M   'P 1'
#
loop_
_entity.id
_entity.type
_entity.pdbx_description
1 polymer ?
#
loop_
_entity_poly.entity_id
_entity_poly.type
_entity_poly.pdbx_seq_one_letter_code
_entity_poly.pdbx_strand_id
1 'polypeptide(L)'
;MNLDIEEIKHAEKSQKMYQEFLIYVEHENVEFDRNESKNLELQLKEKINWFERYLKHLEKGGKRIKAGADYWAQHENHYLTIEYGEDEQGDIEQDILFIWCETCSDIVSSHAHEKSKINEFNEIKNHLGHSVISSRENRNQKAVCLICNDCENTRTILCSEVSDWFDEI
;
A
#
# COMPACT_ATOMS: atom_id res chain seq x y z
N MET A 1 15.64 -23.58 11.91
CA MET A 1 14.83 -22.56 11.22
C MET A 1 15.21 -22.62 9.76
N ASN A 2 14.27 -22.93 8.86
CA ASN A 2 14.57 -23.03 7.44
C ASN A 2 14.32 -21.66 6.82
N LEU A 3 15.37 -21.00 6.35
CA LEU A 3 15.26 -19.69 5.71
C LEU A 3 14.65 -19.84 4.32
N ASP A 4 13.79 -18.91 3.95
CA ASP A 4 13.23 -18.84 2.61
C ASP A 4 14.19 -18.12 1.67
N ILE A 5 15.25 -18.82 1.28
CA ILE A 5 16.36 -18.25 0.50
C ILE A 5 15.90 -17.66 -0.84
N GLU A 6 14.87 -18.23 -1.45
CA GLU A 6 14.35 -17.73 -2.73
C GLU A 6 13.57 -16.41 -2.54
N GLU A 7 12.77 -16.30 -1.47
CA GLU A 7 12.12 -15.03 -1.12
C GLU A 7 13.15 -13.94 -0.78
N ILE A 8 14.19 -14.28 -0.01
CA ILE A 8 15.27 -13.34 0.35
C ILE A 8 15.94 -12.79 -0.92
N LYS A 9 16.38 -13.66 -1.83
CA LYS A 9 17.00 -13.24 -3.10
C LYS A 9 16.07 -12.37 -3.94
N HIS A 10 14.77 -12.70 -3.96
CA HIS A 10 13.78 -11.92 -4.68
C HIS A 10 13.66 -10.50 -4.09
N ALA A 11 13.52 -10.40 -2.77
CA ALA A 11 13.44 -9.12 -2.05
C ALA A 11 14.72 -8.29 -2.21
N GLU A 12 15.92 -8.90 -2.14
CA GLU A 12 17.20 -8.23 -2.40
C GLU A 12 17.28 -7.68 -3.82
N LYS A 13 16.84 -8.47 -4.81
CA LYS A 13 16.81 -8.04 -6.22
C LYS A 13 15.88 -6.85 -6.41
N SER A 14 14.68 -6.89 -5.84
CA SER A 14 13.71 -5.78 -5.90
C SER A 14 14.27 -4.53 -5.23
N GLN A 15 14.84 -4.67 -4.02
CA GLN A 15 15.44 -3.54 -3.31
C GLN A 15 16.56 -2.88 -4.13
N LYS A 16 17.48 -3.69 -4.67
CA LYS A 16 18.59 -3.20 -5.50
C LYS A 16 18.09 -2.47 -6.74
N MET A 17 17.06 -3.01 -7.40
CA MET A 17 16.44 -2.35 -8.54
C MET A 17 15.92 -0.95 -8.15
N TYR A 18 15.16 -0.82 -7.06
CA TYR A 18 14.66 0.49 -6.61
C TYR A 18 15.80 1.46 -6.23
N GLN A 19 16.89 0.98 -5.65
CA GLN A 19 18.08 1.79 -5.37
C GLN A 19 18.74 2.32 -6.65
N GLU A 20 18.85 1.47 -7.68
CA GLU A 20 19.38 1.88 -8.99
C GLU A 20 18.48 2.92 -9.66
N PHE A 21 17.16 2.75 -9.60
CA PHE A 21 16.19 3.76 -10.06
C PHE A 21 16.32 5.08 -9.29
N LEU A 22 16.50 5.03 -7.96
CA LEU A 22 16.67 6.24 -7.16
C LEU A 22 17.92 7.02 -7.58
N ILE A 23 19.05 6.34 -7.78
CA ILE A 23 20.29 6.96 -8.26
C ILE A 23 20.07 7.62 -9.64
N TYR A 24 19.35 6.93 -10.53
CA TYR A 24 19.02 7.46 -11.85
C TYR A 24 18.18 8.74 -11.75
N VAL A 25 17.11 8.74 -10.95
CA VAL A 25 16.24 9.91 -10.72
C VAL A 25 17.04 11.07 -10.11
N GLU A 26 17.88 10.79 -9.12
CA GLU A 26 18.73 11.80 -8.47
C GLU A 26 19.75 12.41 -9.45
N HIS A 27 20.27 11.62 -10.39
CA HIS A 27 21.22 12.06 -11.42
C HIS A 27 20.55 12.78 -12.61
N GLU A 28 19.37 12.34 -13.05
CA GLU A 28 18.60 12.89 -14.17
C GLU A 28 17.66 14.04 -13.78
N ASN A 29 17.73 14.50 -12.53
CA ASN A 29 17.10 15.73 -12.01
C ASN A 29 17.39 17.03 -12.80
N VAL A 30 18.02 16.93 -13.97
CA VAL A 30 18.27 17.98 -14.95
C VAL A 30 17.13 18.09 -15.99
N GLU A 31 16.33 17.04 -16.24
CA GLU A 31 15.31 17.04 -17.32
C GLU A 31 13.84 16.97 -16.88
N PHE A 32 13.54 16.59 -15.62
CA PHE A 32 12.17 16.48 -15.10
C PHE A 32 11.68 17.77 -14.41
N ASP A 33 10.35 17.93 -14.30
CA ASP A 33 9.75 18.90 -13.38
C ASP A 33 10.24 18.58 -11.96
N ARG A 34 10.87 19.57 -11.31
CA ARG A 34 11.45 19.42 -9.96
C ARG A 34 10.47 18.89 -8.92
N ASN A 35 9.17 19.08 -9.09
CA ASN A 35 8.16 18.55 -8.17
C ASN A 35 7.86 17.07 -8.44
N GLU A 36 7.77 16.66 -9.70
CA GLU A 36 7.54 15.25 -10.07
C GLU A 36 8.73 14.38 -9.66
N SER A 37 9.96 14.85 -9.89
CA SER A 37 11.16 14.11 -9.45
C SER A 37 11.21 13.92 -7.94
N LYS A 38 10.87 14.95 -7.15
CA LYS A 38 10.87 14.85 -5.68
C LYS A 38 9.83 13.86 -5.17
N ASN A 39 8.66 13.82 -5.80
CA ASN A 39 7.64 12.83 -5.47
C ASN A 39 8.12 11.41 -5.79
N LEU A 40 8.74 11.22 -6.96
CA LEU A 40 9.30 9.93 -7.34
C LEU A 40 10.44 9.48 -6.43
N GLU A 41 11.33 10.39 -6.02
CA GLU A 41 12.37 10.11 -5.03
C GLU A 41 11.78 9.64 -3.70
N LEU A 42 10.72 10.30 -3.22
CA LEU A 42 10.04 9.93 -1.97
C LEU A 42 9.43 8.53 -2.09
N GLN A 43 8.74 8.24 -3.20
CA GLN A 43 8.16 6.93 -3.48
C GLN A 43 9.20 5.81 -3.46
N LEU A 44 10.34 6.03 -4.13
CA LEU A 44 11.43 5.07 -4.17
C LEU A 44 12.05 4.85 -2.78
N LYS A 45 12.22 5.93 -2.00
CA LYS A 45 12.73 5.85 -0.61
C LYS A 45 11.80 5.04 0.30
N GLU A 46 10.48 5.24 0.19
CA GLU A 46 9.49 4.44 0.93
C GLU A 46 9.57 2.95 0.56
N LYS A 47 9.62 2.62 -0.73
CA LYS A 47 9.75 1.23 -1.20
C LYS A 47 11.06 0.60 -0.71
N ILE A 48 12.19 1.31 -0.78
CA ILE A 48 13.48 0.81 -0.30
C ILE A 48 13.45 0.54 1.21
N ASN A 49 12.93 1.49 2.00
CA ASN A 49 12.81 1.33 3.45
C ASN A 49 11.97 0.10 3.81
N TRP A 50 10.86 -0.11 3.10
CA TRP A 50 10.03 -1.28 3.28
C TRP A 50 10.79 -2.59 3.03
N PHE A 51 11.51 -2.69 1.90
CA PHE A 51 12.31 -3.88 1.61
C PHE A 51 13.42 -4.12 2.63
N GLU A 52 14.05 -3.07 3.18
CA GLU A 52 15.04 -3.22 4.26
C GLU A 52 14.43 -3.89 5.51
N ARG A 53 13.23 -3.46 5.89
CA ARG A 53 12.49 -4.03 7.04
C ARG A 53 12.12 -5.48 6.77
N TYR A 54 11.56 -5.76 5.59
CA TYR A 54 11.15 -7.11 5.21
C TYR A 54 12.32 -8.09 5.11
N LEU A 55 13.45 -7.67 4.55
CA LEU A 55 14.67 -8.49 4.48
C LEU A 55 15.17 -8.87 5.88
N LYS A 56 15.26 -7.90 6.81
CA LYS A 56 15.63 -8.18 8.20
C LYS A 56 14.71 -9.19 8.87
N HIS A 57 13.41 -9.15 8.55
CA HIS A 57 12.43 -10.13 9.04
C HIS A 57 12.70 -11.53 8.47
N LEU A 58 12.89 -11.64 7.16
CA LEU A 58 13.18 -12.92 6.51
C LEU A 58 14.51 -13.53 6.98
N GLU A 59 15.56 -12.73 7.17
CA GLU A 59 16.86 -13.15 7.69
C GLU A 59 16.78 -13.72 9.12
N LYS A 60 15.83 -13.22 9.92
CA LYS A 60 15.49 -13.78 11.25
C LYS A 60 14.60 -15.03 11.16
N GLY A 61 14.35 -15.55 9.97
CA GLY A 61 13.46 -16.71 9.72
C GLY A 61 11.98 -16.39 9.85
N GLY A 62 11.63 -15.11 9.67
CA GLY A 62 10.28 -14.64 9.51
C GLY A 62 9.56 -15.30 8.33
N LYS A 63 8.24 -15.35 8.42
CA LYS A 63 7.39 -15.88 7.34
C LYS A 63 7.18 -14.83 6.26
N ARG A 64 6.94 -15.27 5.01
CA ARG A 64 6.53 -14.39 3.91
C ARG A 64 5.33 -13.53 4.28
N ILE A 65 5.28 -12.32 3.71
CA ILE A 65 4.07 -11.51 3.74
C ILE A 65 2.90 -12.26 3.09
N LYS A 66 1.70 -12.06 3.61
CA LYS A 66 0.47 -12.56 2.97
C LYS A 66 -0.10 -11.49 2.05
N ALA A 67 -0.66 -11.91 0.92
CA ALA A 67 -1.46 -11.00 0.11
C ALA A 67 -2.66 -10.45 0.92
N GLY A 68 -3.09 -9.24 0.59
CA GLY A 68 -4.17 -8.54 1.31
C GLY A 68 -3.63 -7.71 2.47
N ALA A 69 -4.02 -8.04 3.71
CA ALA A 69 -3.81 -7.20 4.88
C ALA A 69 -2.33 -6.82 5.13
N ASP A 70 -1.38 -7.73 4.94
CA ASP A 70 0.05 -7.41 5.12
C ASP A 70 0.56 -6.49 4.01
N TYR A 71 -0.01 -6.54 2.80
CA TYR A 71 0.35 -5.60 1.74
C TYR A 71 -0.12 -4.19 2.10
N TRP A 72 -1.32 -4.11 2.64
CA TRP A 72 -1.90 -2.87 3.11
C TRP A 72 -1.15 -2.27 4.32
N ALA A 73 -0.66 -3.10 5.23
CA ALA A 73 0.11 -2.68 6.39
C ALA A 73 1.42 -1.94 6.05
N GLN A 74 1.93 -2.10 4.83
CA GLN A 74 3.11 -1.37 4.34
C GLN A 74 2.85 0.13 4.21
N HIS A 75 1.58 0.51 4.07
CA HIS A 75 1.14 1.88 3.81
C HIS A 75 0.67 2.62 5.06
N GLU A 76 1.12 2.19 6.24
CA GLU A 76 0.79 2.85 7.51
C GLU A 76 1.17 4.35 7.47
N ASN A 77 0.24 5.21 7.89
CA ASN A 77 0.34 6.68 7.86
C ASN A 77 0.47 7.30 6.46
N HIS A 78 0.24 6.55 5.38
CA HIS A 78 0.14 7.12 4.03
C HIS A 78 -1.25 7.70 3.77
N TYR A 79 -1.29 8.67 2.85
CA TYR A 79 -2.54 9.21 2.31
C TYR A 79 -3.06 8.30 1.21
N LEU A 80 -4.30 7.85 1.39
CA LEU A 80 -4.98 7.03 0.40
C LEU A 80 -6.26 7.72 -0.08
N THR A 81 -6.65 7.39 -1.31
CA THR A 81 -7.89 7.82 -1.95
C THR A 81 -8.66 6.61 -2.43
N ILE A 82 -9.98 6.74 -2.51
CA ILE A 82 -10.86 5.72 -3.08
C ILE A 82 -11.32 6.21 -4.43
N GLU A 83 -11.06 5.42 -5.47
CA GLU A 83 -11.26 5.78 -6.86
C GLU A 83 -11.90 4.60 -7.62
N TYR A 84 -12.53 4.88 -8.77
CA TYR A 84 -12.95 3.80 -9.65
C TYR A 84 -11.72 3.16 -10.29
N GLY A 85 -11.73 1.83 -10.34
CA GLY A 85 -10.65 1.08 -10.94
C GLY A 85 -10.73 1.03 -12.46
N GLU A 86 -9.62 0.65 -13.06
CA GLU A 86 -9.52 0.35 -14.49
C GLU A 86 -9.55 -1.17 -14.70
N ASP A 87 -10.10 -1.61 -15.83
CA ASP A 87 -10.03 -3.01 -16.26
C ASP A 87 -8.67 -3.37 -16.89
N GLU A 88 -8.56 -4.61 -17.39
CA GLU A 88 -7.35 -5.08 -18.08
C GLU A 88 -7.03 -4.32 -19.38
N GLN A 89 -7.98 -3.54 -19.91
CA GLN A 89 -7.83 -2.71 -21.10
C GLN A 89 -7.50 -1.24 -20.75
N GLY A 90 -7.53 -0.86 -19.47
CA GLY A 90 -7.34 0.51 -19.01
C GLY A 90 -8.61 1.36 -19.07
N ASP A 91 -9.78 0.74 -19.27
CA ASP A 91 -11.06 1.43 -19.25
C ASP A 91 -11.58 1.52 -17.82
N ILE A 92 -12.03 2.72 -17.40
CA ILE A 92 -12.54 2.93 -16.03
C ILE A 92 -13.85 2.15 -15.84
N GLU A 93 -13.85 1.18 -14.93
CA GLU A 93 -15.00 0.36 -14.57
C GLU A 93 -15.61 0.82 -13.24
N GLN A 94 -16.89 1.19 -13.28
CA GLN A 94 -17.64 1.57 -12.06
C GLN A 94 -17.93 0.40 -11.10
N ASP A 95 -17.64 -0.81 -11.54
CA ASP A 95 -17.76 -2.05 -10.79
C ASP A 95 -16.46 -2.46 -10.10
N ILE A 96 -15.39 -1.66 -10.20
CA ILE A 96 -14.15 -1.86 -9.47
C ILE A 96 -13.84 -0.59 -8.68
N LEU A 97 -13.45 -0.75 -7.41
CA LEU A 97 -12.92 0.33 -6.58
C LEU A 97 -11.48 0.03 -6.23
N PHE A 98 -10.60 1.01 -6.44
CA PHE A 98 -9.24 0.97 -5.95
C PHE A 98 -9.08 1.85 -4.72
N ILE A 99 -8.32 1.34 -3.77
CA ILE A 99 -7.72 2.15 -2.71
C ILE A 99 -6.31 2.47 -3.20
N TRP A 100 -6.11 3.72 -3.60
CA TRP A 100 -4.87 4.21 -4.16
C TRP A 100 -4.03 4.88 -3.07
N CYS A 101 -2.74 4.60 -3.02
CA CYS A 101 -1.81 5.32 -2.16
C CYS A 101 -1.14 6.45 -2.95
N GLU A 102 -1.45 7.70 -2.61
CA GLU A 102 -0.80 8.86 -3.23
C GLU A 102 0.70 8.92 -2.90
N THR A 103 1.07 8.47 -1.70
CA THR A 103 2.48 8.49 -1.24
C THR A 103 3.35 7.49 -2.00
N CYS A 104 2.80 6.33 -2.36
CA CYS A 104 3.52 5.28 -3.10
C CYS A 104 3.23 5.27 -4.60
N SER A 105 2.24 6.03 -5.06
CA SER A 105 1.64 5.91 -6.40
C SER A 105 1.35 4.46 -6.77
N ASP A 106 0.62 3.76 -5.91
CA ASP A 106 0.37 2.32 -6.04
C ASP A 106 -1.03 1.94 -5.59
N ILE A 107 -1.57 0.86 -6.17
CA ILE A 107 -2.84 0.28 -5.77
C ILE A 107 -2.60 -0.57 -4.53
N VAL A 108 -3.24 -0.17 -3.43
CA VAL A 108 -3.11 -0.85 -2.14
C VAL A 108 -4.10 -2.00 -2.02
N SER A 109 -5.30 -1.81 -2.54
CA SER A 109 -6.36 -2.81 -2.54
C SER A 109 -7.33 -2.58 -3.69
N SER A 110 -7.94 -3.65 -4.19
CA SER A 110 -9.01 -3.62 -5.18
C SER A 110 -10.24 -4.36 -4.68
N HIS A 111 -11.41 -3.76 -4.93
CA HIS A 111 -12.70 -4.28 -4.51
C HIS A 111 -13.62 -4.29 -5.71
N ALA A 112 -13.84 -5.48 -6.28
CA ALA A 112 -14.79 -5.67 -7.35
C ALA A 112 -16.22 -5.80 -6.80
N HIS A 113 -17.18 -5.37 -7.61
CA HIS A 113 -18.61 -5.44 -7.34
C HIS A 113 -19.11 -6.89 -7.48
N GLU A 114 -18.79 -7.70 -6.49
CA GLU A 114 -19.19 -9.10 -6.43
C GLU A 114 -20.43 -9.28 -5.54
N LYS A 115 -21.36 -10.16 -5.94
CA LYS A 115 -22.59 -10.46 -5.15
C LYS A 115 -22.29 -10.88 -3.70
N SER A 116 -21.20 -11.60 -3.48
CA SER A 116 -20.74 -12.07 -2.16
C SER A 116 -20.21 -10.94 -1.27
N LYS A 117 -19.77 -9.82 -1.85
CA LYS A 117 -19.13 -8.70 -1.15
C LYS A 117 -19.82 -7.36 -1.40
N ILE A 118 -21.06 -7.39 -1.89
CA ILE A 118 -21.77 -6.18 -2.32
C ILE A 118 -21.95 -5.16 -1.20
N ASN A 119 -22.09 -5.61 0.05
CA ASN A 119 -22.18 -4.71 1.21
C ASN A 119 -20.86 -3.98 1.45
N GLU A 120 -19.74 -4.71 1.48
CA GLU A 120 -18.39 -4.13 1.63
C GLU A 120 -18.09 -3.15 0.48
N PHE A 121 -18.39 -3.55 -0.76
CA PHE A 121 -18.22 -2.69 -1.93
C PHE A 121 -19.01 -1.38 -1.80
N ASN A 122 -20.30 -1.46 -1.42
CA ASN A 122 -21.14 -0.28 -1.23
C ASN A 122 -20.69 0.59 -0.06
N GLU A 123 -20.21 -0.02 1.03
CA GLU A 123 -19.61 0.69 2.15
C GLU A 123 -18.41 1.51 1.68
N ILE A 124 -17.44 0.89 1.00
CA ILE A 124 -16.26 1.57 0.43
C ILE A 124 -16.69 2.65 -0.57
N LYS A 125 -17.65 2.36 -1.44
CA LYS A 125 -18.18 3.29 -2.45
C LYS A 125 -18.72 4.58 -1.85
N ASN A 126 -19.29 4.53 -0.65
CA ASN A 126 -19.79 5.73 0.04
C ASN A 126 -18.66 6.71 0.43
N HIS A 127 -17.40 6.29 0.33
CA HIS A 127 -16.21 7.10 0.60
C HIS A 127 -15.42 7.42 -0.68
N LEU A 128 -16.02 7.26 -1.87
CA LEU A 128 -15.40 7.62 -3.15
C LEU A 128 -14.93 9.09 -3.13
N GLY A 129 -13.67 9.32 -3.52
CA GLY A 129 -13.05 10.64 -3.51
C GLY A 129 -12.70 11.19 -2.13
N HIS A 130 -12.95 10.44 -1.05
CA HIS A 130 -12.52 10.85 0.27
C HIS A 130 -11.04 10.52 0.50
N SER A 131 -10.35 11.41 1.20
CA SER A 131 -9.03 11.11 1.76
C SER A 131 -9.19 10.17 2.95
N VAL A 132 -8.41 9.10 2.95
CA VAL A 132 -8.37 8.10 4.01
C VAL A 132 -6.92 7.91 4.45
N ILE A 133 -6.73 7.58 5.72
CA ILE A 133 -5.41 7.22 6.24
C ILE A 133 -5.40 5.75 6.61
N SER A 134 -4.28 5.11 6.33
CA SER A 134 -3.98 3.80 6.88
C SER A 134 -3.47 3.99 8.30
N SER A 135 -4.17 3.47 9.29
CA SER A 135 -3.75 3.53 10.69
C SER A 135 -3.70 2.13 11.26
N ARG A 136 -2.69 1.87 12.08
CA ARG A 136 -2.57 0.59 12.76
C ARG A 136 -3.02 0.71 14.21
N GLU A 137 -3.78 -0.28 14.68
CA GLU A 137 -4.14 -0.40 16.08
C GLU A 137 -3.96 -1.86 16.52
N ASN A 138 -2.92 -2.12 17.31
CA ASN A 138 -2.48 -3.46 17.68
C ASN A 138 -2.19 -4.31 16.42
N ARG A 139 -2.68 -5.57 16.39
CA ARG A 139 -2.55 -6.51 15.27
C ARG A 139 -3.48 -6.23 14.09
N ASN A 140 -4.18 -5.10 14.10
CA ASN A 140 -5.14 -4.75 13.04
C ASN A 140 -4.66 -3.52 12.27
N GLN A 141 -4.74 -3.60 10.94
CA GLN A 141 -4.69 -2.44 10.07
C GLN A 141 -6.10 -1.92 9.84
N LYS A 142 -6.27 -0.60 9.86
CA LYS A 142 -7.55 0.12 9.70
C LYS A 142 -7.45 1.21 8.64
N ALA A 143 -8.47 1.35 7.80
CA ALA A 143 -8.59 2.45 6.84
C ALA A 143 -9.59 3.41 7.46
N VAL A 144 -9.13 4.59 7.83
CA VAL A 144 -9.96 5.59 8.49
C VAL A 144 -10.21 6.73 7.53
N CYS A 145 -11.48 7.03 7.27
CA CYS A 145 -11.84 8.16 6.43
C CYS A 145 -11.65 9.47 7.20
N LEU A 146 -10.79 10.36 6.71
CA LEU A 146 -10.54 11.66 7.35
C LEU A 146 -11.73 12.61 7.20
N ILE A 147 -12.43 12.56 6.05
CA ILE A 147 -13.61 13.40 5.81
C ILE A 147 -14.78 12.95 6.69
N CYS A 148 -14.95 11.65 6.89
CA CYS A 148 -15.99 11.11 7.77
C CYS A 148 -15.57 11.07 9.25
N ASN A 149 -14.34 11.53 9.59
CA ASN A 149 -13.83 11.52 10.96
C ASN A 149 -14.71 12.37 11.91
N ASP A 150 -15.40 13.38 11.37
CA ASP A 150 -16.36 14.22 12.08
C ASP A 150 -17.72 13.53 12.36
N CYS A 151 -17.94 12.31 11.85
CA CYS A 151 -19.14 11.50 12.11
C CYS A 151 -18.85 10.38 13.13
N GLU A 152 -19.70 10.22 14.15
CA GLU A 152 -19.47 9.29 15.26
C GLU A 152 -19.64 7.79 14.92
N ASN A 153 -20.25 7.43 13.79
CA ASN A 153 -20.66 6.04 13.51
C ASN A 153 -20.09 5.37 12.24
N THR A 154 -19.28 6.06 11.42
CA THR A 154 -18.82 5.55 10.10
C THR A 154 -17.35 5.89 9.81
N ARG A 155 -16.46 5.62 10.77
CA ARG A 155 -15.05 6.05 10.72
C ARG A 155 -14.13 5.07 10.00
N THR A 156 -14.32 3.78 10.25
CA THR A 156 -13.48 2.69 9.72
C THR A 156 -14.12 2.09 8.48
N ILE A 157 -13.44 2.20 7.34
CA ILE A 157 -13.90 1.68 6.05
C ILE A 157 -13.48 0.22 5.90
N LEU A 158 -12.25 -0.10 6.32
CA LEU A 158 -11.68 -1.45 6.28
C LEU A 158 -10.95 -1.73 7.58
N CYS A 159 -11.01 -2.99 8.01
CA CYS A 159 -10.25 -3.50 9.14
C CYS A 159 -9.80 -4.93 8.82
N SER A 160 -8.52 -5.22 9.00
CA SER A 160 -7.99 -6.57 8.76
C SER A 160 -6.86 -6.88 9.72
N GLU A 161 -6.78 -8.14 10.13
CA GLU A 161 -5.67 -8.65 10.92
C GLU A 161 -4.41 -8.73 10.05
N VAL A 162 -3.31 -8.19 10.58
CA VAL A 162 -1.98 -8.23 9.96
C VAL A 162 -1.09 -9.18 10.70
N SER A 163 -0.03 -9.64 10.02
CA SER A 163 0.94 -10.53 10.62
C SER A 163 1.69 -9.85 11.78
N ASP A 164 1.88 -10.59 12.88
CA ASP A 164 2.45 -10.08 14.15
C ASP A 164 3.85 -9.43 13.99
N TRP A 165 4.61 -9.81 12.97
CA TRP A 165 5.97 -9.31 12.76
C TRP A 165 6.05 -7.83 12.41
N PHE A 166 4.95 -7.24 11.95
CA PHE A 166 4.88 -5.79 11.76
C PHE A 166 5.07 -5.04 13.08
N ASP A 167 4.78 -5.64 14.25
CA ASP A 167 5.06 -5.05 15.58
C ASP A 167 6.53 -5.22 16.02
N GLU A 168 7.29 -6.08 15.34
CA GLU A 168 8.65 -6.47 15.74
C GLU A 168 9.76 -5.62 15.10
N ILE A 169 9.41 -4.63 14.26
CA ILE A 169 10.34 -3.80 13.48
C ILE A 169 10.13 -2.31 13.70
#